data_AF-A0A1B6BFE7-F1
#
_entry.id   AF-A0A1B6BFE7-F1
#
_cell.length_a   1.000
_cell.length_b   1.000
_cell.length_c   1.000
_cell.angle_alpha   90.00
_cell.angle_beta   90.00
_cell.angle_gamma   90.00
#
_symmetry.space_group_name_H-M   'P 1'
#
loop_
_entity.id
_entity.type
_entity.pdbx_description
1 polymer ?
#
loop_
_entity_poly.entity_id
_entity_poly.type
_entity_poly.pdbx_seq_one_letter_code
_entity_poly.pdbx_strand_id
1 'polypeptide(L)'
;MEIKDLKELLRSLAKEEKLLELKELLDSQYSVDISAALDEIELEELILFINLLTPVEIASIIEESNEELQKRILDLIDISVAIQVFSNMSTDDIADLLGILYKLN
;
A
#
# COMPACT_ATOMS: atom_id res chain seq x y z
N MET A 1 14.33 -7.94 -8.47
CA MET A 1 14.14 -6.81 -9.42
C MET A 1 14.62 -5.57 -8.70
N GLU A 2 15.21 -4.57 -9.37
CA GLU A 2 15.50 -3.31 -8.69
C GLU A 2 14.19 -2.55 -8.40
N ILE A 3 14.11 -1.79 -7.30
CA ILE A 3 12.89 -1.04 -6.93
C ILE A 3 12.45 -0.09 -8.05
N LYS A 4 13.41 0.53 -8.75
CA LYS A 4 13.13 1.39 -9.90
C LYS A 4 12.43 0.63 -11.03
N ASP A 5 12.90 -0.57 -11.35
CA ASP A 5 12.31 -1.41 -12.40
C ASP A 5 10.91 -1.88 -12.00
N LEU A 6 10.72 -2.23 -10.71
CA LEU A 6 9.41 -2.60 -10.18
C LEU A 6 8.43 -1.43 -10.28
N LYS A 7 8.83 -0.22 -9.88
CA LYS A 7 8.00 0.99 -10.00
C LYS A 7 7.56 1.23 -11.43
N GLU A 8 8.50 1.23 -12.38
CA GLU A 8 8.18 1.46 -13.79
C GLU A 8 7.25 0.37 -14.36
N LEU A 9 7.46 -0.88 -13.97
CA LEU A 9 6.59 -1.98 -14.38
C LEU A 9 5.18 -1.84 -13.82
N LEU A 10 5.03 -1.59 -12.51
CA LEU A 10 3.74 -1.32 -11.87
C LEU A 10 2.99 -0.20 -12.58
N ARG A 11 3.67 0.93 -12.85
CA ARG A 11 3.08 2.07 -13.57
C ARG A 11 2.67 1.72 -15.00
N SER A 12 3.48 0.97 -15.73
CA SER A 12 3.13 0.54 -17.10
C SER A 12 1.88 -0.35 -17.12
N LEU A 13 1.81 -1.33 -16.20
CA LEU A 13 0.67 -2.25 -16.12
C LEU A 13 -0.61 -1.52 -15.67
N ALA A 14 -0.48 -0.57 -14.74
CA ALA A 14 -1.59 0.29 -14.34
C ALA A 14 -2.12 1.15 -15.50
N LYS A 15 -1.23 1.80 -16.25
CA LYS A 15 -1.59 2.64 -17.41
C LYS A 15 -2.22 1.84 -18.55
N GLU A 16 -1.80 0.59 -18.73
CA GLU A 16 -2.36 -0.32 -19.74
C GLU A 16 -3.59 -1.09 -19.25
N GLU A 17 -4.06 -0.84 -18.02
CA GLU A 17 -5.20 -1.53 -17.38
C GLU A 17 -5.04 -3.06 -17.36
N LYS A 18 -3.81 -3.55 -17.26
CA LYS A 18 -3.47 -4.99 -17.20
C LYS A 18 -3.64 -5.54 -15.78
N LEU A 19 -4.89 -5.59 -15.32
CA LEU A 19 -5.21 -5.87 -13.91
C LEU A 19 -4.76 -7.26 -13.44
N LEU A 20 -4.81 -8.27 -14.31
CA LEU A 20 -4.40 -9.63 -13.96
C LEU A 20 -2.89 -9.71 -13.76
N GLU A 21 -2.12 -9.23 -14.73
CA GLU A 21 -0.66 -9.19 -14.67
C GLU A 21 -0.17 -8.30 -13.53
N LEU A 22 -0.92 -7.23 -13.24
CA LEU A 22 -0.63 -6.36 -12.11
C LEU A 22 -0.85 -7.08 -10.78
N LYS A 23 -1.95 -7.83 -10.62
CA LYS A 23 -2.19 -8.63 -9.42
C LYS A 23 -1.14 -9.73 -9.26
N GLU A 24 -0.82 -10.45 -10.33
CA GLU A 24 0.25 -11.47 -10.32
C GLU A 24 1.62 -10.88 -9.93
N LEU A 25 1.92 -9.67 -10.42
CA LEU A 25 3.14 -8.97 -10.04
C LEU A 25 3.14 -8.65 -8.55
N LEU A 26 2.07 -8.03 -8.02
CA LEU A 26 1.95 -7.71 -6.59
C LEU A 26 2.10 -8.96 -5.72
N ASP A 27 1.45 -10.07 -6.08
CA ASP A 27 1.51 -11.34 -5.33
C ASP A 27 2.91 -11.99 -5.34
N SER A 28 3.76 -11.60 -6.29
CA SER A 28 5.12 -12.14 -6.44
C SER A 28 6.20 -11.32 -5.73
N GLN A 29 5.87 -10.14 -5.19
CA GLN A 29 6.82 -9.25 -4.53
C GLN A 29 6.63 -9.25 -3.01
N TYR A 30 7.68 -8.87 -2.27
CA TYR A 30 7.59 -8.66 -0.83
C TYR A 30 6.96 -7.30 -0.52
N SER A 31 6.23 -7.20 0.59
CA SER A 31 5.55 -5.96 0.99
C SER A 31 6.50 -4.77 1.14
N VAL A 32 7.73 -4.98 1.59
CA VAL A 32 8.77 -3.94 1.67
C VAL A 32 9.17 -3.39 0.30
N ASP A 33 9.28 -4.26 -0.71
CA ASP A 33 9.62 -3.86 -2.07
C ASP A 33 8.45 -3.12 -2.72
N ILE A 34 7.22 -3.58 -2.47
CA ILE A 34 5.99 -2.91 -2.92
C ILE A 34 5.89 -1.53 -2.27
N SER A 35 6.01 -1.44 -0.94
CA SER A 35 6.01 -0.18 -0.18
C SER A 35 7.00 0.82 -0.78
N ALA A 36 8.26 0.41 -0.96
CA ALA A 36 9.30 1.26 -1.54
C ALA A 36 8.97 1.70 -2.98
N ALA A 37 8.33 0.84 -3.78
CA ALA A 37 7.91 1.19 -5.13
C ALA A 37 6.70 2.15 -5.16
N LEU A 38 5.79 2.05 -4.19
CA LEU A 38 4.57 2.86 -4.10
C LEU A 38 4.80 4.27 -3.55
N ASP A 39 5.91 4.51 -2.84
CA ASP A 39 6.19 5.79 -2.15
C ASP A 39 6.04 7.02 -3.07
N GLU A 40 6.53 6.91 -4.31
CA GLU A 40 6.51 7.98 -5.32
C GLU A 40 5.51 7.73 -6.47
N ILE A 41 4.51 6.87 -6.28
CA ILE A 41 3.46 6.64 -7.28
C ILE A 41 2.39 7.71 -7.21
N GLU A 42 1.75 8.05 -8.34
CA GLU A 42 0.70 9.08 -8.39
C GLU A 42 -0.62 8.57 -7.78
N LEU A 43 -1.51 9.49 -7.37
CA LEU A 43 -2.75 9.14 -6.69
C LEU A 43 -3.64 8.19 -7.51
N GLU A 44 -3.81 8.45 -8.80
CA GLU A 44 -4.67 7.65 -9.68
C GLU A 44 -4.15 6.22 -9.84
N GLU A 45 -2.82 6.07 -9.91
CA GLU A 45 -2.14 4.78 -9.97
C GLU A 45 -2.28 4.05 -8.61
N LEU A 46 -2.10 4.77 -7.49
CA LEU A 46 -2.23 4.23 -6.14
C LEU A 46 -3.64 3.70 -5.86
N ILE A 47 -4.68 4.42 -6.28
CA ILE A 47 -6.08 3.96 -6.17
C ILE A 47 -6.26 2.61 -6.85
N LEU A 48 -5.67 2.41 -8.03
CA LEU A 48 -5.75 1.15 -8.74
C LEU A 48 -5.11 0.02 -7.94
N PHE A 49 -3.89 0.23 -7.42
CA PHE A 49 -3.18 -0.78 -6.65
C PHE A 49 -3.94 -1.17 -5.37
N ILE A 50 -4.42 -0.19 -4.61
CA ILE A 50 -5.16 -0.45 -3.36
C ILE A 50 -6.45 -1.25 -3.61
N ASN A 51 -7.14 -1.01 -4.73
CA ASN A 51 -8.35 -1.77 -5.08
C ASN A 51 -8.08 -3.24 -5.49
N LEU A 52 -6.84 -3.59 -5.83
CA LEU A 52 -6.45 -4.96 -6.20
C LEU A 52 -5.94 -5.77 -5.00
N LEU A 53 -5.67 -5.11 -3.87
CA LEU A 53 -5.07 -5.72 -2.69
C LEU A 53 -6.15 -6.11 -1.68
N THR A 54 -5.91 -7.21 -0.99
CA THR A 54 -6.70 -7.64 0.16
C THR A 54 -6.35 -6.82 1.39
N PRO A 55 -7.22 -6.76 2.41
CA PRO A 55 -6.90 -6.06 3.66
C PRO A 55 -5.61 -6.57 4.35
N VAL A 56 -5.28 -7.85 4.19
CA VAL A 56 -4.04 -8.44 4.72
C VAL A 56 -2.81 -7.88 4.01
N GLU A 57 -2.85 -7.80 2.68
CA GLU A 57 -1.75 -7.27 1.88
C GLU A 57 -1.57 -5.76 2.13
N ILE A 58 -2.67 -5.02 2.24
CA ILE A 58 -2.65 -3.59 2.59
C ILE A 58 -2.03 -3.39 3.98
N ALA A 59 -2.37 -4.23 4.96
CA ALA A 59 -1.77 -4.18 6.30
C ALA A 59 -0.25 -4.33 6.23
N SER A 60 0.25 -5.37 5.57
CA SER A 60 1.69 -5.59 5.44
C SER A 60 2.42 -4.48 4.67
N ILE A 61 1.76 -3.84 3.70
CA ILE A 61 2.35 -2.69 2.98
C ILE A 61 2.41 -1.47 3.90
N ILE A 62 1.35 -1.18 4.66
CA ILE A 62 1.29 -0.06 5.61
C ILE A 62 2.38 -0.19 6.68
N GLU A 63 2.61 -1.38 7.23
CA GLU A 63 3.66 -1.63 8.24
C GLU A 63 5.06 -1.30 7.70
N GLU A 64 5.31 -1.60 6.43
CA GLU A 64 6.59 -1.32 5.75
C GLU A 64 6.66 0.10 5.14
N SER A 65 5.60 0.89 5.25
CA SER A 65 5.48 2.22 4.62
C SER A 65 5.97 3.33 5.53
N ASN A 66 6.48 4.41 4.92
CA ASN A 66 6.73 5.65 5.65
C ASN A 66 5.40 6.36 6.02
N GLU A 67 5.47 7.37 6.89
CA GLU A 67 4.29 8.10 7.37
C GLU A 67 3.43 8.71 6.24
N GLU A 68 4.05 9.11 5.12
CA GLU A 68 3.35 9.77 4.03
C GLU A 68 2.53 8.75 3.24
N LEU A 69 3.13 7.63 2.83
CA LEU A 69 2.43 6.57 2.13
C LEU A 69 1.36 5.92 3.01
N GLN A 70 1.61 5.72 4.31
CA GLN A 70 0.59 5.24 5.25
C GLN A 70 -0.67 6.12 5.24
N LYS A 71 -0.51 7.45 5.35
CA LYS A 71 -1.64 8.40 5.30
C LYS A 71 -2.37 8.33 3.97
N ARG A 72 -1.62 8.32 2.86
CA ARG A 72 -2.19 8.24 1.51
C ARG A 72 -3.03 6.98 1.32
N ILE A 73 -2.57 5.82 1.81
CA ILE A 73 -3.32 4.56 1.71
C ILE A 73 -4.59 4.63 2.58
N LEU A 74 -4.48 5.14 3.82
CA LEU A 74 -5.62 5.25 4.72
C LEU A 74 -6.71 6.20 4.21
N ASP A 75 -6.33 7.29 3.54
CA ASP A 75 -7.27 8.23 2.93
C ASP A 75 -8.03 7.63 1.73
N LEU A 76 -7.52 6.54 1.15
CA LEU A 76 -8.12 5.86 0.00
C LEU A 76 -9.09 4.74 0.37
N ILE A 77 -9.03 4.23 1.59
CA ILE A 77 -9.86 3.12 2.04
C ILE A 77 -11.00 3.61 2.94
N ASP A 78 -12.15 2.94 2.87
CA ASP A 78 -13.25 3.24 3.79
C ASP A 78 -12.97 2.68 5.20
N ILE A 79 -13.78 3.14 6.17
CA ILE A 79 -13.63 2.73 7.57
C ILE A 79 -13.79 1.22 7.79
N SER A 80 -14.60 0.54 6.97
CA SER A 80 -14.82 -0.91 7.07
C SER A 80 -13.59 -1.68 6.60
N VAL A 81 -12.93 -1.22 5.55
CA VAL A 81 -11.65 -1.77 5.08
C VAL A 81 -10.55 -1.43 6.09
N ALA A 82 -10.49 -0.21 6.61
CA ALA A 82 -9.50 0.19 7.61
C ALA A 82 -9.54 -0.68 8.87
N ILE A 83 -10.75 -1.02 9.37
CA ILE A 83 -10.90 -1.95 10.50
C ILE A 83 -10.34 -3.33 10.17
N GLN A 84 -10.57 -3.84 8.96
CA GLN A 84 -10.03 -5.14 8.54
C GLN A 84 -8.51 -5.10 8.40
N VAL A 85 -7.97 -4.04 7.83
CA VAL A 85 -6.51 -3.81 7.74
C VAL A 85 -5.90 -3.82 9.14
N PHE A 86 -6.42 -3.00 10.06
CA PHE A 86 -5.93 -2.95 11.44
C PHE A 86 -6.06 -4.30 12.17
N SER A 87 -7.08 -5.10 11.84
CA SER A 87 -7.25 -6.45 12.42
C SER A 87 -6.16 -7.45 11.97
N ASN A 88 -5.39 -7.11 10.94
CA ASN A 88 -4.28 -7.93 10.42
C ASN A 88 -2.90 -7.36 10.75
N MET A 89 -2.84 -6.20 11.42
CA MET A 89 -1.57 -5.57 11.80
C MET A 89 -1.09 -6.01 13.18
N SER A 90 0.20 -5.85 13.44
CA SER A 90 0.76 -5.96 14.78
C SER A 90 0.23 -4.85 15.71
N THR A 91 0.21 -5.09 17.02
CA THR A 91 -0.30 -4.08 17.97
C THR A 91 0.64 -2.88 18.09
N ASP A 92 1.94 -3.08 17.95
CA ASP A 92 2.95 -2.03 17.93
C ASP A 92 2.82 -1.15 16.68
N ASP A 93 2.67 -1.74 15.50
CA ASP A 93 2.49 -0.98 14.27
C ASP A 93 1.18 -0.16 14.27
N ILE A 94 0.10 -0.72 14.84
CA ILE A 94 -1.14 0.04 15.04
C ILE A 94 -0.90 1.22 16.00
N ALA A 95 -0.16 1.02 17.09
CA ALA A 95 0.12 2.09 18.04
C ALA A 95 0.95 3.21 17.39
N ASP A 96 1.96 2.87 16.60
CA ASP A 96 2.81 3.82 15.88
C ASP A 96 2.00 4.58 14.81
N LEU A 97 1.20 3.87 14.00
CA LEU A 97 0.31 4.46 13.00
C LEU A 97 -0.70 5.43 13.62
N LEU A 98 -1.34 5.04 14.72
CA LEU A 98 -2.26 5.93 15.45
C LEU A 98 -1.52 7.14 16.03
N GLY A 99 -0.29 6.96 16.54
CA GLY A 99 0.56 8.06 17.00
C GLY A 99 0.86 9.07 15.88
N ILE A 100 1.08 8.60 14.66
CA ILE A 100 1.29 9.42 13.47
C ILE A 100 0.01 10.19 13.08
N LEU A 101 -1.14 9.53 13.07
CA LEU A 101 -2.43 10.13 12.67
C LEU A 101 -2.93 11.16 13.67
N TYR A 102 -2.80 10.86 14.96
CA TYR A 102 -3.39 11.64 16.03
C TYR A 102 -2.39 12.52 16.75
N LYS A 103 -1.19 12.77 16.18
CA LYS A 103 -0.12 13.64 16.72
C LYS A 103 -0.73 14.59 17.75
N LEU A 104 -0.58 14.23 19.03
CA LEU A 104 -1.10 14.98 20.17
C LEU A 104 -0.35 16.30 20.17
N ASN A 105 -0.86 17.25 19.39
CA ASN A 105 -0.44 18.64 19.36
C ASN A 105 -1.33 19.42 20.33
#